data_AF-A0A8R7NZC4-F1
#
_entry.id   AF-A0A8R7NZC4-F1
#
_cell.length_a   1.000
_cell.length_b   1.000
_cell.length_c   1.000
_cell.angle_alpha   90.00
_cell.angle_beta   90.00
_cell.angle_gamma   90.00
#
_symmetry.space_group_name_H-M   'P 1'
#
loop_
_entity.id
_entity.type
_entity.pdbx_description
1 polymer ?
#
loop_
_entity_poly.entity_id
_entity_poly.type
_entity_poly.pdbx_seq_one_letter_code
_entity_poly.pdbx_strand_id
1 'polypeptide(L)'
;MGRLFAVDAAAASSAAAAAALNGAVDWWKDVNDSPMWQDRIFHALAVLYGIVSVVALVQLIRIECRVPEYGWTTQKVFHFLNFIVNGVRAIVFVLRRNVQLIQPEILQHVVLDMPGLAFFTTYALLVLFWAEIYYQARAMSTDGLRPTFYWINGVVYAIQIILWLVLWWKPVRIMVILSKMFFAGVSLFAAFGFLLYGGR
;
A
#
# COMPACT_ATOMS: atom_id res chain seq x y z
N MET A 1 -8.88 26.00 48.22
CA MET A 1 -7.80 24.98 48.20
C MET A 1 -7.93 24.00 47.03
N GLY A 2 -9.04 23.24 46.88
CA GLY A 2 -9.14 22.14 45.88
C GLY A 2 -9.05 22.53 44.38
N ARG A 3 -9.47 23.73 43.99
CA ARG A 3 -9.34 24.19 42.59
C ARG A 3 -7.90 24.48 42.16
N LEU A 4 -7.03 24.91 43.09
CA LEU A 4 -5.63 25.22 42.77
C LEU A 4 -4.86 23.93 42.46
N PHE A 5 -5.02 22.91 43.31
CA PHE A 5 -4.41 21.58 43.13
C PHE A 5 -4.84 20.89 41.82
N ALA A 6 -6.10 21.07 41.40
CA ALA A 6 -6.57 20.51 40.14
C ALA A 6 -5.92 21.18 38.90
N VAL A 7 -5.65 22.48 38.98
CA VAL A 7 -4.99 23.24 37.90
C VAL A 7 -3.50 22.86 37.82
N ASP A 8 -2.82 22.73 38.95
CA ASP A 8 -1.41 22.31 39.00
C ASP A 8 -1.23 20.86 38.50
N ALA A 9 -2.15 19.96 38.85
CA ALA A 9 -2.14 18.58 38.36
C ALA A 9 -2.38 18.50 36.84
N ALA A 10 -3.30 19.32 36.31
CA ALA A 10 -3.55 19.39 34.87
C ALA A 10 -2.35 19.96 34.10
N ALA A 11 -1.67 20.98 34.65
CA ALA A 11 -0.47 21.57 34.08
C ALA A 11 0.73 20.59 34.11
N ALA A 12 0.88 19.80 35.18
CA ALA A 12 1.89 18.75 35.26
C ALA A 12 1.63 17.64 34.23
N SER A 13 0.37 17.24 34.04
CA SER A 13 -0.02 16.24 33.02
C SER A 13 0.26 16.73 31.60
N SER A 14 -0.01 18.00 31.29
CA SER A 14 0.26 18.56 29.96
C SER A 14 1.75 18.71 29.68
N ALA A 15 2.55 19.10 30.68
CA ALA A 15 4.00 19.15 30.58
C ALA A 15 4.60 17.75 30.38
N ALA A 16 4.10 16.74 31.09
CA ALA A 16 4.53 15.35 30.90
C ALA A 16 4.17 14.82 29.50
N ALA A 17 2.99 15.14 28.99
CA ALA A 17 2.58 14.79 27.63
C ALA A 17 3.45 15.48 26.57
N ALA A 18 3.77 16.76 26.75
CA ALA A 18 4.65 17.51 25.85
C ALA A 18 6.09 16.94 25.86
N ALA A 19 6.61 16.58 27.04
CA ALA A 19 7.92 15.95 27.17
C ALA A 19 7.96 14.56 26.51
N ALA A 20 6.91 13.75 26.68
CA ALA A 20 6.79 12.46 26.03
C ALA A 20 6.70 12.59 24.49
N LEU A 21 5.95 13.57 24.00
CA LEU A 21 5.86 13.89 22.56
C LEU A 21 7.21 14.31 22.00
N ASN A 22 7.93 15.21 22.68
CA ASN A 22 9.26 15.64 22.26
C ASN A 22 10.26 14.47 22.25
N GLY A 23 10.24 13.63 23.28
CA GLY A 23 11.08 12.43 23.34
C GLY A 23 10.77 11.44 22.20
N ALA A 24 9.49 11.25 21.85
CA ALA A 24 9.10 10.40 20.72
C ALA A 24 9.52 11.00 19.37
N VAL A 25 9.43 12.33 19.21
CA VAL A 25 9.86 13.04 17.99
C VAL A 25 11.38 12.94 17.82
N ASP A 26 12.15 13.12 18.88
CA ASP A 26 13.61 13.08 18.81
C ASP A 26 14.11 11.65 18.58
N TRP A 27 13.53 10.65 19.26
CA TRP A 27 13.79 9.24 18.95
C TRP A 27 13.48 8.91 17.47
N TRP A 28 12.35 9.42 16.94
CA TRP A 28 11.99 9.18 15.55
C TRP A 28 12.99 9.83 14.58
N LYS A 29 13.49 11.03 14.87
CA LYS A 29 14.55 11.66 14.05
C LYS A 29 15.80 10.80 14.03
N ASP A 30 16.26 10.34 15.19
CA ASP A 30 17.47 9.51 15.29
C ASP A 30 17.36 8.22 14.47
N VAL A 31 16.20 7.55 14.56
CA VAL A 31 15.92 6.34 13.78
C VAL A 31 15.80 6.65 12.29
N ASN A 32 15.10 7.73 11.94
CA ASN A 32 14.87 8.13 10.56
C ASN A 32 16.17 8.56 9.87
N ASP A 33 17.08 9.24 10.56
CA ASP A 33 18.32 9.76 9.97
C ASP A 33 19.42 8.70 9.93
N SER A 34 19.29 7.62 10.70
CA SER A 34 20.27 6.51 10.72
C SER A 34 20.21 5.67 9.43
N PRO A 35 21.28 5.69 8.59
CA PRO A 35 21.29 4.92 7.34
C PRO A 35 21.23 3.41 7.58
N MET A 36 21.86 2.94 8.66
CA MET A 36 21.83 1.52 9.04
C MET A 36 20.43 1.04 9.40
N TRP A 37 19.66 1.83 10.16
CA TRP A 37 18.28 1.46 10.50
C TRP A 37 17.39 1.43 9.28
N GLN A 38 17.48 2.45 8.42
CA GLN A 38 16.76 2.44 7.15
C GLN A 38 17.07 1.17 6.35
N ASP A 39 18.36 0.86 6.16
CA ASP A 39 18.77 -0.28 5.33
C ASP A 39 18.30 -1.61 5.90
N ARG A 40 18.37 -1.79 7.23
CA ARG A 40 17.84 -2.99 7.89
C ARG A 40 16.34 -3.14 7.72
N ILE A 41 15.58 -2.04 7.88
CA ILE A 41 14.12 -2.05 7.71
C ILE A 41 13.76 -2.43 6.27
N PHE A 42 14.41 -1.83 5.27
CA PHE A 42 14.12 -2.12 3.87
C PHE A 42 14.54 -3.53 3.45
N HIS A 43 15.66 -4.06 3.95
CA HIS A 43 16.03 -5.46 3.72
C HIS A 43 15.05 -6.43 4.38
N ALA A 44 14.64 -6.15 5.62
CA ALA A 44 13.63 -6.96 6.31
C ALA A 44 12.32 -6.96 5.52
N LEU A 45 11.86 -5.79 5.06
CA LEU A 45 10.69 -5.67 4.19
C LEU A 45 10.90 -6.46 2.88
N ALA A 46 12.05 -6.34 2.23
CA ALA A 46 12.35 -7.07 1.00
C ALA A 46 12.20 -8.59 1.19
N VAL A 47 12.74 -9.13 2.28
CA VAL A 47 12.64 -10.56 2.62
C VAL A 47 11.19 -10.95 2.86
N LEU A 48 10.44 -10.17 3.66
CA LEU A 48 9.03 -10.46 3.94
C LEU A 48 8.18 -10.46 2.65
N TYR A 49 8.34 -9.45 1.81
CA TYR A 49 7.66 -9.38 0.51
C TYR A 49 8.09 -10.53 -0.43
N GLY A 50 9.37 -10.89 -0.42
CA GLY A 50 9.90 -12.03 -1.16
C GLY A 50 9.26 -13.36 -0.72
N ILE A 51 9.13 -13.58 0.59
CA ILE A 51 8.47 -14.77 1.14
C ILE A 51 7.00 -14.83 0.69
N VAL A 52 6.25 -13.72 0.82
CA VAL A 52 4.84 -13.67 0.39
C VAL A 52 4.72 -13.94 -1.11
N SER A 53 5.62 -13.39 -1.93
CA SER A 53 5.68 -13.63 -3.38
C SER A 53 5.89 -15.13 -3.68
N VAL A 54 6.88 -15.76 -3.04
CA VAL A 54 7.16 -17.19 -3.22
C VAL A 54 5.98 -18.06 -2.78
N VAL A 55 5.38 -17.76 -1.62
CA VAL A 55 4.19 -18.49 -1.14
C VAL A 55 3.05 -18.35 -2.15
N ALA A 56 2.78 -17.16 -2.67
CA ALA A 56 1.73 -16.95 -3.67
C ALA A 56 1.99 -17.74 -4.95
N LEU A 57 3.24 -17.81 -5.42
CA LEU A 57 3.63 -18.62 -6.58
C LEU A 57 3.41 -20.12 -6.33
N VAL A 58 3.82 -20.61 -5.15
CA VAL A 58 3.61 -22.02 -4.77
C VAL A 58 2.11 -22.34 -4.73
N GLN A 59 1.28 -21.44 -4.19
CA GLN A 59 -0.18 -21.62 -4.21
C GLN A 59 -0.75 -21.65 -5.63
N LEU A 60 -0.29 -20.74 -6.51
CA LEU A 60 -0.71 -20.71 -7.91
C LEU A 60 -0.39 -22.04 -8.61
N ILE A 61 0.86 -22.50 -8.50
CA ILE A 61 1.31 -23.77 -9.10
C ILE A 61 0.51 -24.93 -8.54
N ARG A 62 0.33 -24.99 -7.21
CA ARG A 62 -0.45 -26.04 -6.56
C ARG A 62 -1.88 -26.11 -7.08
N ILE A 63 -2.54 -24.97 -7.26
CA ILE A 63 -3.92 -24.89 -7.74
C ILE A 63 -3.98 -25.31 -9.22
N GLU A 64 -3.05 -24.85 -10.05
CA GLU A 64 -2.97 -25.22 -11.47
C GLU A 64 -2.77 -26.73 -11.65
N CYS A 65 -1.85 -27.33 -10.89
CA CYS A 65 -1.59 -28.77 -10.95
C CYS A 65 -2.76 -29.60 -10.39
N ARG A 66 -3.48 -29.10 -9.38
CA ARG A 66 -4.61 -29.83 -8.78
C ARG A 66 -5.86 -29.78 -9.66
N VAL A 67 -6.09 -28.65 -10.33
CA VAL A 67 -7.33 -28.40 -11.07
C VAL A 67 -7.00 -27.68 -12.41
N PRO A 68 -6.39 -28.41 -13.37
CA PRO A 68 -5.99 -27.83 -14.66
C PRO A 68 -7.17 -27.62 -15.62
N GLU A 69 -8.27 -28.35 -15.42
CA GLU A 69 -9.44 -28.31 -16.31
C GLU A 69 -10.20 -26.98 -16.23
N TYR A 70 -10.14 -26.33 -15.07
CA TYR A 70 -10.70 -25.00 -14.87
C TYR A 70 -9.62 -23.98 -15.23
N GLY A 71 -9.90 -23.10 -16.20
CA GLY A 71 -8.96 -22.08 -16.66
C GLY A 71 -8.59 -21.02 -15.61
N TRP A 72 -8.35 -19.78 -16.02
CA TRP A 72 -7.95 -18.71 -15.10
C TRP A 72 -9.12 -18.22 -14.22
N THR A 73 -9.27 -18.84 -13.06
CA THR A 73 -10.23 -18.44 -12.03
C THR A 73 -9.74 -17.19 -11.28
N THR A 74 -10.66 -16.45 -10.63
CA THR A 74 -10.31 -15.26 -9.82
C THR A 74 -9.27 -15.59 -8.74
N GLN A 75 -9.28 -16.81 -8.19
CA GLN A 75 -8.28 -17.27 -7.23
C GLN A 75 -6.88 -17.40 -7.84
N LYS A 76 -6.74 -18.00 -9.04
CA LYS A 76 -5.45 -18.09 -9.76
C LYS A 76 -4.94 -16.69 -10.08
N VAL A 77 -5.82 -15.80 -10.55
CA VAL A 77 -5.49 -14.40 -10.82
C VAL A 77 -5.01 -13.67 -9.56
N PHE A 78 -5.67 -13.87 -8.41
CA PHE A 78 -5.26 -13.25 -7.14
C PHE A 78 -3.86 -13.70 -6.68
N HIS A 79 -3.55 -15.00 -6.75
CA HIS A 79 -2.21 -15.50 -6.40
C HIS A 79 -1.15 -15.05 -7.40
N PHE A 80 -1.47 -15.03 -8.69
CA PHE A 80 -0.57 -14.52 -9.73
C PHE A 80 -0.24 -13.05 -9.50
N LEU A 81 -1.25 -12.21 -9.26
CA LEU A 81 -1.04 -10.79 -8.96
C LEU A 81 -0.24 -10.60 -7.68
N ASN A 82 -0.55 -11.35 -6.61
CA ASN A 82 0.27 -11.28 -5.39
C ASN A 82 1.72 -11.69 -5.64
N PHE A 83 1.99 -12.72 -6.45
CA PHE A 83 3.35 -13.10 -6.83
C PHE A 83 4.07 -11.92 -7.49
N ILE A 84 3.46 -11.30 -8.52
CA ILE A 84 4.06 -10.18 -9.26
C ILE A 84 4.25 -8.96 -8.36
N VAL A 85 3.21 -8.52 -7.64
CA VAL A 85 3.23 -7.27 -6.85
C VAL A 85 4.20 -7.37 -5.67
N ASN A 86 4.15 -8.46 -4.92
CA ASN A 86 5.07 -8.66 -3.81
C ASN A 86 6.52 -8.90 -4.32
N GLY A 87 6.69 -9.58 -5.45
CA GLY A 87 7.99 -9.82 -6.07
C GLY A 87 8.65 -8.52 -6.56
N VAL A 88 7.93 -7.70 -7.32
CA VAL A 88 8.39 -6.38 -7.76
C VAL A 88 8.74 -5.50 -6.56
N ARG A 89 7.90 -5.48 -5.52
CA ARG A 89 8.20 -4.70 -4.31
C ARG A 89 9.43 -5.19 -3.57
N ALA A 90 9.62 -6.51 -3.47
CA ALA A 90 10.83 -7.07 -2.88
C ALA A 90 12.08 -6.61 -3.65
N ILE A 91 12.05 -6.68 -4.99
CA ILE A 91 13.13 -6.22 -5.85
C ILE A 91 13.40 -4.73 -5.67
N VAL A 92 12.35 -3.89 -5.66
CA VAL A 92 12.49 -2.43 -5.43
C VAL A 92 13.13 -2.14 -4.07
N PHE A 93 12.79 -2.89 -3.01
CA PHE A 93 13.40 -2.70 -1.71
C PHE A 93 14.88 -3.12 -1.67
N VAL A 94 15.26 -4.22 -2.33
CA VAL A 94 16.67 -4.62 -2.47
C VAL A 94 17.45 -3.56 -3.26
N LEU A 95 16.88 -3.08 -4.36
CA LEU A 95 17.53 -2.12 -5.26
C LEU A 95 17.38 -0.67 -4.80
N ARG A 96 16.78 -0.39 -3.64
CA ARG A 96 16.44 0.98 -3.19
C ARG A 96 17.61 1.94 -3.28
N ARG A 97 18.79 1.56 -2.79
CA ARG A 97 19.99 2.42 -2.83
C ARG A 97 20.39 2.76 -4.27
N ASN A 98 20.32 1.78 -5.17
CA ASN A 98 20.59 1.99 -6.58
C ASN A 98 19.53 2.90 -7.22
N VAL A 99 18.25 2.70 -6.89
CA VAL A 99 17.14 3.54 -7.36
C VAL A 99 17.32 4.99 -6.91
N GLN A 100 17.80 5.24 -5.69
CA GLN A 100 18.08 6.58 -5.16
C GLN A 100 19.24 7.30 -5.87
N LEU A 101 20.08 6.55 -6.60
CA LEU A 101 21.19 7.10 -7.39
C LEU A 101 20.80 7.36 -8.85
N ILE A 102 19.63 6.91 -9.29
CA ILE A 102 19.15 7.13 -10.66
C ILE A 102 18.81 8.61 -10.83
N GLN A 103 19.51 9.26 -11.76
CA GLN A 103 19.07 10.52 -12.35
C GLN A 103 18.35 10.23 -13.67
N PRO A 104 17.24 10.92 -13.98
CA PRO A 104 16.60 12.03 -13.26
C PRO A 104 15.76 11.61 -12.03
N GLU A 105 15.54 12.54 -11.09
CA GLU A 105 14.76 12.32 -9.86
C GLU A 105 13.34 11.78 -10.10
N ILE A 106 12.72 12.06 -11.25
CA ILE A 106 11.38 11.57 -11.58
C ILE A 106 11.36 10.04 -11.70
N LEU A 107 12.43 9.42 -12.20
CA LEU A 107 12.53 7.96 -12.26
C LEU A 107 12.53 7.35 -10.85
N GLN A 108 13.06 8.05 -9.84
CA GLN A 108 12.96 7.60 -8.46
C GLN A 108 11.52 7.62 -7.98
N HIS A 109 10.79 8.71 -8.23
CA HIS A 109 9.39 8.83 -7.84
C HIS A 109 8.50 7.80 -8.52
N VAL A 110 8.66 7.60 -9.84
CA VAL A 110 7.90 6.59 -10.58
C VAL A 110 8.20 5.19 -10.06
N VAL A 111 9.47 4.83 -9.86
CA VAL A 111 9.86 3.50 -9.36
C VAL A 111 9.38 3.26 -7.93
N LEU A 112 9.30 4.31 -7.10
CA LEU A 112 8.77 4.21 -5.72
C LEU A 112 7.24 4.17 -5.67
N ASP A 113 6.55 4.83 -6.60
CA ASP A 113 5.08 4.90 -6.67
C ASP A 113 4.46 3.65 -7.36
N MET A 114 5.17 3.04 -8.32
CA MET A 114 4.70 1.86 -9.08
C MET A 114 4.32 0.67 -8.19
N PRO A 115 5.11 0.28 -7.16
CA PRO A 115 4.68 -0.70 -6.18
C PRO A 115 3.36 -0.30 -5.50
N GLY A 116 3.19 0.97 -5.13
CA GLY A 116 1.96 1.48 -4.50
C GLY A 116 0.72 1.27 -5.36
N LEU A 117 0.80 1.57 -6.66
CA LEU A 117 -0.29 1.30 -7.61
C LEU A 117 -0.60 -0.19 -7.73
N ALA A 118 0.44 -1.02 -7.82
CA ALA A 118 0.30 -2.46 -7.91
C ALA A 118 -0.37 -3.05 -6.63
N PHE A 119 -0.04 -2.50 -5.45
CA PHE A 119 -0.71 -2.83 -4.19
C PHE A 119 -2.18 -2.48 -4.23
N PHE A 120 -2.54 -1.27 -4.67
CA PHE A 120 -3.93 -0.88 -4.80
C PHE A 120 -4.71 -1.85 -5.70
N THR A 121 -4.21 -2.15 -6.89
CA THR A 121 -4.87 -3.05 -7.85
C THR A 121 -5.08 -4.45 -7.26
N THR A 122 -4.10 -4.96 -6.52
CA THR A 122 -4.19 -6.27 -5.86
C THR A 122 -5.29 -6.27 -4.79
N TYR A 123 -5.36 -5.22 -3.97
CA TYR A 123 -6.39 -5.09 -2.95
C TYR A 123 -7.77 -4.82 -3.55
N ALA A 124 -7.87 -4.01 -4.60
CA ALA A 124 -9.10 -3.79 -5.35
C ALA A 124 -9.61 -5.09 -5.98
N LEU A 125 -8.71 -5.96 -6.46
CA LEU A 125 -9.08 -7.26 -7.00
C LEU A 125 -9.53 -8.22 -5.90
N LEU A 126 -8.92 -8.15 -4.72
CA LEU A 126 -9.40 -8.90 -3.56
C LEU A 126 -10.78 -8.43 -3.10
N VAL A 127 -11.05 -7.12 -3.11
CA VAL A 127 -12.40 -6.57 -2.88
C VAL A 127 -13.38 -7.05 -3.95
N LEU A 128 -12.99 -7.03 -5.23
CA LEU A 128 -13.80 -7.58 -6.32
C LEU A 128 -14.13 -9.05 -6.07
N PHE A 129 -13.14 -9.85 -5.68
CA PHE A 129 -13.35 -11.26 -5.36
C PHE A 129 -14.35 -11.45 -4.22
N TRP A 130 -14.21 -10.72 -3.11
CA TRP A 130 -15.17 -10.75 -2.01
C TRP A 130 -16.58 -10.31 -2.44
N ALA A 131 -16.66 -9.26 -3.27
CA ALA A 131 -17.94 -8.80 -3.81
C ALA A 131 -18.59 -9.84 -4.74
N GLU A 132 -17.82 -10.55 -5.57
CA GLU A 132 -18.32 -11.66 -6.40
C GLU A 132 -18.93 -12.76 -5.53
N ILE A 133 -18.21 -13.22 -4.49
CA ILE A 133 -18.72 -14.24 -3.56
C ILE A 133 -19.98 -13.76 -2.83
N TYR A 134 -20.00 -12.50 -2.36
CA TYR A 134 -21.14 -11.92 -1.66
C TYR A 134 -22.39 -11.85 -2.54
N TYR A 135 -22.27 -11.36 -3.78
CA TYR A 135 -23.39 -11.26 -4.71
C TYR A 135 -23.88 -12.64 -5.14
N GLN A 136 -22.97 -13.58 -5.39
CA GLN A 136 -23.32 -14.98 -5.70
C GLN A 136 -24.08 -15.65 -4.54
N ALA A 137 -23.62 -15.46 -3.30
CA ALA A 137 -24.31 -15.99 -2.11
C ALA A 137 -25.73 -15.44 -1.94
N ARG A 138 -26.01 -14.25 -2.51
CA ARG A 138 -27.33 -13.61 -2.51
C ARG A 138 -28.13 -13.81 -3.80
N ALA A 139 -27.64 -14.65 -4.73
CA ALA A 139 -28.24 -14.85 -6.05
C ALA A 139 -28.48 -13.54 -6.83
N MET A 140 -27.61 -12.54 -6.63
CA MET A 140 -27.63 -11.26 -7.34
C MET A 140 -26.67 -11.29 -8.54
N SER A 141 -26.93 -10.47 -9.56
CA SER A 141 -26.08 -10.42 -10.75
C SER A 141 -24.71 -9.80 -10.46
N THR A 142 -23.66 -10.38 -11.04
CA THR A 142 -22.26 -9.93 -10.90
C THR A 142 -21.77 -9.10 -12.09
N ASP A 143 -22.62 -8.87 -13.10
CA ASP A 143 -22.23 -8.35 -14.42
C ASP A 143 -21.56 -6.97 -14.36
N GLY A 144 -21.93 -6.13 -13.39
CA GLY A 144 -21.34 -4.80 -13.20
C GLY A 144 -20.01 -4.78 -12.44
N LEU A 145 -19.67 -5.83 -11.68
CA LEU A 145 -18.55 -5.78 -10.74
C LEU A 145 -17.20 -5.68 -11.45
N ARG A 146 -16.96 -6.50 -12.49
CA ARG A 146 -15.70 -6.51 -13.24
C ARG A 146 -15.48 -5.22 -14.05
N PRO A 147 -16.46 -4.71 -14.82
CA PRO A 147 -16.33 -3.41 -15.47
C PRO A 147 -16.03 -2.28 -14.49
N THR A 148 -16.70 -2.24 -13.33
CA THR A 148 -16.44 -1.23 -12.30
C THR A 148 -15.02 -1.33 -11.74
N PHE A 149 -14.52 -2.54 -11.49
CA PHE A 149 -13.13 -2.76 -11.09
C PHE A 149 -12.13 -2.21 -12.11
N TYR A 150 -12.30 -2.52 -13.39
CA TYR A 150 -11.42 -2.02 -14.45
C TYR A 150 -11.49 -0.50 -14.59
N TRP A 151 -12.69 0.07 -14.47
CA TRP A 151 -12.90 1.52 -14.53
C TRP A 151 -12.21 2.26 -13.38
N ILE A 152 -12.39 1.80 -12.14
CA ILE A 152 -11.77 2.40 -10.96
C ILE A 152 -10.24 2.34 -11.07
N ASN A 153 -9.68 1.19 -11.42
CA ASN A 153 -8.23 1.06 -11.60
C ASN A 153 -7.73 1.95 -12.74
N GLY A 154 -8.44 2.00 -13.86
CA GLY A 154 -8.11 2.88 -14.98
C GLY A 154 -8.06 4.35 -14.58
N VAL A 155 -9.05 4.84 -13.84
CA VAL A 155 -9.08 6.22 -13.33
C VAL A 155 -7.93 6.50 -12.38
N VAL A 156 -7.65 5.60 -11.43
CA VAL A 156 -6.55 5.75 -10.47
C VAL A 156 -5.20 5.82 -11.20
N TYR A 157 -4.99 4.95 -12.18
CA TYR A 157 -3.76 4.92 -12.97
C TYR A 157 -3.64 6.18 -13.84
N ALA A 158 -4.73 6.64 -14.45
CA ALA A 158 -4.72 7.87 -15.24
C ALA A 158 -4.35 9.10 -14.40
N ILE A 159 -4.94 9.25 -13.21
CA ILE A 159 -4.59 10.33 -12.28
C ILE A 159 -3.10 10.24 -11.90
N GLN A 160 -2.60 9.05 -11.61
CA GLN A 160 -1.19 8.88 -11.24
C GLN A 160 -0.23 9.22 -12.39
N ILE A 161 -0.55 8.81 -13.61
CA ILE A 161 0.23 9.15 -14.80
C ILE A 161 0.25 10.68 -15.01
N ILE A 162 -0.89 11.35 -14.85
CA ILE A 162 -0.98 12.82 -14.95
C ILE A 162 -0.09 13.47 -13.88
N LEU A 163 -0.15 13.00 -12.63
CA LEU A 163 0.70 13.52 -11.55
C LEU A 163 2.19 13.34 -11.87
N TRP A 164 2.59 12.20 -12.43
CA TRP A 164 3.97 11.98 -12.87
C TRP A 164 4.39 12.91 -14.01
N LEU A 165 3.52 13.15 -15.00
CA LEU A 165 3.79 14.08 -16.10
C LEU A 165 3.94 15.53 -15.59
N VAL A 166 3.10 15.94 -14.63
CA VAL A 166 3.20 17.26 -13.99
C VAL A 166 4.50 17.41 -13.20
N LEU A 167 4.86 16.38 -12.42
CA LEU A 167 6.14 16.31 -11.69
C LEU A 167 7.34 16.36 -12.65
N TRP A 168 7.24 15.73 -13.82
CA TRP A 168 8.27 15.76 -14.86
C TRP A 168 8.53 17.18 -15.36
N TRP A 169 7.48 17.97 -15.57
CA TRP A 169 7.62 19.34 -16.06
C TRP A 169 8.17 20.27 -14.98
N LYS A 170 7.61 20.24 -13.76
CA LYS A 170 8.09 21.05 -12.64
C LYS A 170 8.11 20.22 -11.35
N PRO A 171 9.28 19.86 -10.82
CA PRO A 171 9.40 19.15 -9.55
C PRO A 171 9.10 20.09 -8.38
N VAL A 172 7.81 20.30 -8.09
CA VAL A 172 7.35 21.12 -6.96
C VAL A 172 7.05 20.21 -5.77
N ARG A 173 7.58 20.55 -4.58
CA ARG A 173 7.38 19.78 -3.33
C ARG A 173 5.90 19.51 -3.03
N ILE A 174 5.00 20.44 -3.37
CA ILE A 174 3.56 20.31 -3.21
C ILE A 174 3.00 19.11 -4.02
N MET A 175 3.51 18.85 -5.23
CA MET A 175 3.04 17.75 -6.06
C MET A 175 3.40 16.38 -5.48
N VAL A 176 4.57 16.27 -4.84
CA VAL A 176 4.96 15.05 -4.13
C VAL A 176 4.02 14.78 -2.95
N ILE A 177 3.63 15.82 -2.21
CA ILE A 177 2.66 15.70 -1.11
C ILE A 177 1.30 15.28 -1.65
N LEU A 178 0.85 15.88 -2.76
CA LEU A 178 -0.41 15.54 -3.40
C LEU A 178 -0.47 14.08 -3.85
N SER A 179 0.60 13.56 -4.48
CA SER A 179 0.71 12.15 -4.85
C SER A 179 0.57 11.22 -3.63
N LYS A 180 1.25 11.55 -2.52
CA LYS A 180 1.14 10.77 -1.28
C LYS A 180 -0.26 10.81 -0.65
N MET A 181 -0.92 11.97 -0.65
CA MET A 181 -2.29 12.10 -0.18
C MET A 181 -3.27 11.31 -1.05
N PHE A 182 -3.06 11.31 -2.37
CA PHE A 182 -3.85 10.52 -3.31
C PHE A 182 -3.73 9.02 -3.00
N PHE A 183 -2.51 8.48 -2.87
CA PHE A 183 -2.30 7.08 -2.48
C PHE A 183 -2.95 6.72 -1.14
N ALA A 184 -2.88 7.62 -0.15
CA ALA A 184 -3.54 7.42 1.14
C ALA A 184 -5.07 7.35 0.99
N GLY A 185 -5.66 8.26 0.22
CA GLY A 185 -7.11 8.25 -0.06
C GLY A 185 -7.55 6.99 -0.79
N VAL A 186 -6.83 6.60 -1.85
CA VAL A 186 -7.10 5.38 -2.62
C VAL A 186 -6.99 4.13 -1.74
N SER A 187 -6.01 4.07 -0.85
CA SER A 187 -5.84 2.97 0.13
C SER A 187 -6.99 2.92 1.13
N LEU A 188 -7.48 4.08 1.59
CA LEU A 188 -8.63 4.16 2.49
C LEU A 188 -9.90 3.63 1.82
N PHE A 189 -10.15 3.97 0.54
CA PHE A 189 -11.28 3.43 -0.21
C PHE A 189 -11.19 1.90 -0.38
N ALA A 190 -9.99 1.37 -0.64
CA ALA A 190 -9.79 -0.07 -0.68
C ALA A 190 -10.14 -0.73 0.67
N ALA A 191 -9.72 -0.14 1.78
CA ALA A 191 -10.06 -0.61 3.12
C ALA A 191 -11.58 -0.59 3.40
N PHE A 192 -12.30 0.45 2.95
CA PHE A 192 -13.76 0.47 3.03
C PHE A 192 -14.40 -0.66 2.21
N GLY A 193 -13.88 -0.95 1.02
CA GLY A 193 -14.32 -2.10 0.22
C GLY A 193 -14.20 -3.42 0.98
N PHE A 194 -13.11 -3.62 1.71
CA PHE A 194 -12.94 -4.79 2.58
C PHE A 194 -13.96 -4.86 3.70
N LEU A 195 -14.21 -3.74 4.38
CA LEU A 195 -15.17 -3.71 5.49
C LEU A 195 -16.60 -4.03 5.01
N LEU A 196 -16.96 -3.61 3.80
CA LEU A 196 -18.29 -3.84 3.24
C LEU A 196 -18.49 -5.27 2.76
N TYR A 197 -17.49 -5.87 2.10
CA TYR A 197 -17.65 -7.17 1.42
C TYR A 197 -16.94 -8.34 2.08
N GLY A 198 -15.93 -8.12 2.92
CA GLY A 198 -15.09 -9.18 3.50
C GLY A 198 -15.43 -9.59 4.94
N GLY A 199 -16.31 -8.84 5.63
CA GLY A 199 -16.58 -9.03 7.06
C GLY A 199 -17.90 -9.74 7.42
N ARG A 200 -18.63 -10.31 6.44
CA ARG A 200 -19.96 -10.90 6.66
C ARG A 200 -20.11 -12.24 5.96
#